data_AF-A0ABD3LSE1-F1
#
_entry.id   AF-A0ABD3LSE1-F1
#
_cell.length_a   1.000
_cell.length_b   1.000
_cell.length_c   1.000
_cell.angle_alpha   90.00
_cell.angle_beta   90.00
_cell.angle_gamma   90.00
#
_symmetry.space_group_name_H-M   'P 1'
#
loop_
_entity.id
_entity.type
_entity.pdbx_description
1 polymer ?
#
loop_
_entity_poly.entity_id
_entity_poly.type
_entity_poly.pdbx_seq_one_letter_code
_entity_poly.pdbx_strand_id
1 'polypeptide(L)'
;RKISITIAGHSLGAALASLNAIDIAWNGYNRSCGIQSQHLALSPRVGNLKFCNIANSIPSLRLLRTANLPDMVLKVPMTGYFDAGQELLINTQLSKYLKYLKNIYNWHSLEAYLHGLAGRQGTKGGFKLEVKRDMALVNKHHSFLRDEYLVPDEWWVMMNRRMVQI
;
A
#
# COMPACT_ATOMS: atom_id res chain seq x y z
N ARG A 1 18.15 -19.94 14.28
CA ARG A 1 17.17 -18.82 14.25
C ARG A 1 17.02 -18.41 12.78
N LYS A 2 15.81 -18.44 12.20
CA LYS A 2 15.59 -18.01 10.81
C LYS A 2 15.27 -16.51 10.83
N ILE A 3 16.05 -15.70 10.11
CA ILE A 3 15.86 -14.24 10.06
C ILE A 3 15.13 -13.90 8.75
N SER A 4 14.33 -12.85 8.74
CA SER A 4 13.69 -12.28 7.54
C SER A 4 13.85 -10.76 7.52
N ILE A 5 13.97 -10.17 6.33
CA ILE A 5 13.92 -8.71 6.14
C ILE A 5 12.59 -8.39 5.46
N THR A 6 11.81 -7.51 6.08
CA THR A 6 10.58 -7.00 5.49
C THR A 6 10.68 -5.51 5.26
N ILE A 7 10.47 -5.08 4.03
CA ILE A 7 10.49 -3.66 3.65
C ILE A 7 9.12 -3.29 3.13
N ALA A 8 8.48 -2.34 3.79
CA ALA A 8 7.14 -1.87 3.45
C ALA A 8 7.15 -0.37 3.18
N GLY A 9 6.24 0.07 2.32
CA GLY A 9 6.06 1.48 2.05
C GLY A 9 4.76 1.75 1.31
N HIS A 10 4.36 3.02 1.34
CA HIS A 10 3.20 3.54 0.63
C HIS A 10 3.59 4.75 -0.24
N SER A 11 3.00 4.87 -1.43
CA SER A 11 3.29 5.97 -2.36
C SER A 11 4.79 6.04 -2.69
N LEU A 12 5.42 7.21 -2.57
CA LEU A 12 6.88 7.37 -2.69
C LEU A 12 7.67 6.40 -1.81
N GLY A 13 7.21 6.16 -0.57
CA GLY A 13 7.87 5.23 0.34
C GLY A 13 7.86 3.79 -0.19
N ALA A 14 6.87 3.40 -0.97
CA ALA A 14 6.80 2.09 -1.59
C ALA A 14 7.78 1.94 -2.76
N ALA A 15 7.99 3.02 -3.53
CA ALA A 15 8.99 3.05 -4.59
C ALA A 15 10.41 2.91 -4.00
N LEU A 16 10.69 3.66 -2.93
CA LEU A 16 11.95 3.54 -2.18
C LEU A 16 12.10 2.14 -1.57
N ALA A 17 11.04 1.58 -0.99
CA ALA A 17 11.06 0.24 -0.45
C ALA A 17 11.36 -0.81 -1.53
N SER A 18 10.86 -0.64 -2.76
CA SER A 18 11.10 -1.56 -3.88
C SER A 18 12.56 -1.50 -4.32
N LEU A 19 13.09 -0.27 -4.50
CA LEU A 19 14.49 -0.05 -4.86
C LEU A 19 15.42 -0.69 -3.82
N ASN A 20 15.18 -0.42 -2.53
CA ASN A 20 16.00 -0.97 -1.45
C ASN A 20 15.91 -2.50 -1.37
N ALA A 21 14.73 -3.09 -1.55
CA ALA A 21 14.56 -4.54 -1.52
C ALA A 21 15.34 -5.22 -2.65
N ILE A 22 15.29 -4.65 -3.85
CA ILE A 22 16.02 -5.14 -5.02
C ILE A 22 17.52 -4.96 -4.84
N ASP A 23 17.97 -3.79 -4.37
CA ASP A 23 19.39 -3.49 -4.12
C ASP A 23 20.01 -4.48 -3.12
N ILE A 24 19.35 -4.69 -1.97
CA ILE A 24 19.77 -5.66 -0.95
C ILE A 24 19.89 -7.07 -1.52
N ALA A 25 18.90 -7.51 -2.30
CA ALA A 25 18.86 -8.86 -2.83
C ALA A 25 19.85 -9.07 -3.98
N TRP A 26 20.01 -8.09 -4.85
CA TRP A 26 20.94 -8.13 -5.99
C TRP A 26 22.40 -8.13 -5.52
N ASN A 27 22.76 -7.20 -4.64
CA ASN A 27 24.12 -7.10 -4.10
C ASN A 27 24.42 -8.16 -3.03
N GLY A 28 23.42 -8.92 -2.60
CA GLY A 28 23.61 -10.01 -1.66
C GLY A 28 23.87 -9.57 -0.22
N TYR A 29 23.46 -8.35 0.14
CA TYR A 29 23.53 -7.86 1.53
C TYR A 29 22.68 -8.68 2.50
N ASN A 30 21.78 -9.53 1.99
CA ASN A 30 20.98 -10.50 2.74
C ASN A 30 21.61 -11.91 2.86
N ARG A 31 22.75 -12.19 2.20
CA ARG A 31 23.35 -13.55 2.14
C ARG A 31 23.94 -14.02 3.46
N SER A 32 24.55 -13.12 4.24
CA SER A 32 25.18 -13.44 5.53
C SER A 32 24.22 -14.05 6.56
N CYS A 33 22.90 -13.92 6.32
CA CYS A 33 21.88 -14.32 7.28
C CYS A 33 20.90 -15.39 6.76
N GLY A 34 21.08 -15.90 5.52
CA GLY A 34 20.15 -16.88 4.91
C GLY A 34 18.71 -16.36 4.77
N ILE A 35 18.56 -15.05 4.57
CA ILE A 35 17.30 -14.31 4.72
C ILE A 35 16.50 -14.28 3.41
N GLN A 36 15.19 -14.58 3.50
CA GLN A 36 14.23 -14.18 2.48
C GLN A 36 13.82 -12.71 2.68
N SER A 37 13.96 -11.89 1.65
CA SER A 37 13.52 -10.50 1.65
C SER A 37 12.08 -10.43 1.14
N GLN A 38 11.15 -9.98 1.98
CA GLN A 38 9.75 -9.81 1.64
C GLN A 38 9.43 -8.33 1.53
N HIS A 39 8.74 -7.97 0.46
CA HIS A 39 8.41 -6.58 0.16
C HIS A 39 6.90 -6.45 0.01
N LEU A 40 6.33 -5.49 0.73
CA LEU A 40 4.92 -5.12 0.65
C LEU A 40 4.82 -3.67 0.19
N ALA A 41 4.48 -3.48 -1.08
CA ALA A 41 4.39 -2.18 -1.73
C ALA A 41 2.94 -1.77 -1.97
N LEU A 42 2.70 -0.48 -1.79
CA LEU A 42 1.57 0.24 -2.39
C LEU A 42 2.17 1.24 -3.39
N SER A 43 2.92 0.70 -4.37
CA SER A 43 3.95 1.44 -5.11
C SER A 43 3.53 1.87 -6.51
N PRO A 44 3.86 3.11 -6.91
CA PRO A 44 3.95 3.44 -8.33
C PRO A 44 5.05 2.61 -9.01
N ARG A 45 5.11 2.65 -10.34
CA ARG A 45 6.11 1.91 -11.11
C ARG A 45 7.49 2.50 -10.91
N VAL A 46 8.49 1.63 -10.76
CA VAL A 46 9.84 2.02 -10.28
C VAL A 46 10.89 1.95 -11.37
N GLY A 47 10.77 1.01 -12.30
CA GLY A 47 11.78 0.81 -13.33
C GLY A 47 11.20 0.36 -14.67
N ASN A 48 12.09 0.28 -15.65
CA ASN A 48 11.77 -0.22 -16.98
C ASN A 48 11.66 -1.76 -17.01
N LEU A 49 11.38 -2.31 -18.18
CA LEU A 49 11.20 -3.76 -18.34
C LEU A 49 12.44 -4.57 -17.91
N LYS A 50 13.66 -4.07 -18.18
CA LYS A 50 14.90 -4.74 -17.78
C LYS A 50 15.02 -4.81 -16.26
N PHE A 51 14.71 -3.71 -15.57
CA PHE A 51 14.68 -3.65 -14.12
C PHE A 51 13.68 -4.65 -13.54
N CYS A 52 12.46 -4.71 -14.07
CA CYS A 52 11.45 -5.68 -13.62
C CYS A 52 11.88 -7.13 -13.85
N ASN A 53 12.49 -7.43 -15.01
CA ASN A 53 12.99 -8.78 -15.31
C ASN A 53 14.10 -9.21 -14.35
N ILE A 54 15.00 -8.29 -13.99
CA ILE A 54 16.04 -8.52 -12.99
C ILE A 54 15.40 -8.76 -11.61
N ALA A 55 14.49 -7.89 -11.18
CA ALA A 55 13.83 -8.03 -9.89
C ALA A 55 13.11 -9.38 -9.75
N ASN A 56 12.40 -9.81 -10.79
CA ASN A 56 11.65 -11.07 -10.79
C ASN A 56 12.55 -12.32 -10.87
N SER A 57 13.81 -12.20 -11.31
CA SER A 57 14.73 -13.34 -11.42
C SER A 57 15.50 -13.63 -10.12
N ILE A 58 15.52 -12.71 -9.14
CA ILE A 58 16.26 -12.87 -7.89
C ILE A 58 15.52 -13.85 -6.95
N PRO A 59 16.06 -15.05 -6.67
CA PRO A 59 15.32 -16.08 -5.94
C PRO A 59 14.99 -15.71 -4.48
N SER A 60 15.84 -14.90 -3.85
CA SER A 60 15.70 -14.45 -2.46
C SER A 60 14.74 -13.27 -2.29
N LEU A 61 14.24 -12.70 -3.39
CA LEU A 61 13.35 -11.55 -3.38
C LEU A 61 11.89 -11.99 -3.56
N ARG A 62 11.00 -11.41 -2.76
CA ARG A 62 9.55 -11.53 -2.90
C ARG A 62 8.94 -10.14 -2.91
N LEU A 63 8.34 -9.76 -4.03
CA LEU A 63 7.69 -8.46 -4.20
C LEU A 63 6.18 -8.66 -4.28
N LEU A 64 5.44 -8.09 -3.33
CA LEU A 64 3.98 -8.03 -3.35
C LEU A 64 3.54 -6.57 -3.46
N ARG A 65 2.84 -6.23 -4.54
CA ARG A 65 2.28 -4.89 -4.77
C ARG A 65 0.77 -4.93 -4.58
N THR A 66 0.26 -4.23 -3.57
CA THR A 66 -1.18 -4.06 -3.41
C THR A 66 -1.65 -2.89 -4.27
N ALA A 67 -2.65 -3.11 -5.11
CA ALA A 67 -3.20 -2.10 -6.01
C ALA A 67 -4.66 -1.85 -5.70
N ASN A 68 -5.07 -0.59 -5.55
CA ASN A 68 -6.48 -0.24 -5.43
C ASN A 68 -7.02 0.15 -6.81
N LEU A 69 -8.06 -0.55 -7.27
CA LEU A 69 -8.62 -0.38 -8.61
C LEU A 69 -8.90 1.09 -9.02
N PRO A 70 -9.53 1.93 -8.17
CA PRO A 70 -9.77 3.34 -8.50
C PRO A 70 -8.54 4.27 -8.32
N ASP A 71 -7.42 3.78 -7.79
CA ASP A 71 -6.21 4.59 -7.58
C ASP A 71 -5.36 4.68 -8.85
N MET A 72 -5.26 5.88 -9.41
CA MET A 72 -4.47 6.14 -10.62
C MET A 72 -3.00 6.45 -10.33
N VAL A 73 -2.62 6.74 -9.09
CA VAL A 73 -1.22 7.07 -8.73
C VAL A 73 -0.32 5.86 -8.98
N LEU A 74 -0.86 4.64 -8.90
CA LEU A 74 -0.09 3.44 -9.21
C LEU A 74 0.29 3.31 -10.70
N LYS A 75 -0.38 4.04 -11.59
CA LYS A 75 -0.14 3.98 -13.04
C LYS A 75 0.92 4.97 -13.51
N VAL A 76 1.43 5.83 -12.63
CA VAL A 76 2.52 6.73 -12.97
C VAL A 76 3.89 6.10 -12.64
N PRO A 77 4.93 6.36 -13.45
CA PRO A 77 4.87 6.93 -14.80
C PRO A 77 4.21 5.96 -15.80
N MET A 78 3.43 6.49 -16.74
CA MET A 78 2.68 5.65 -17.68
C MET A 78 3.55 5.00 -18.77
N THR A 79 4.60 5.70 -19.22
CA THR A 79 5.40 5.30 -20.37
C THR A 79 6.79 4.87 -19.96
N GLY A 80 7.25 3.71 -20.42
CA GLY A 80 8.61 3.22 -20.19
C GLY A 80 8.87 2.59 -18.81
N TYR A 81 7.86 2.58 -17.93
CA TYR A 81 7.91 1.98 -16.60
C TYR A 81 6.91 0.83 -16.48
N PHE A 82 7.28 -0.21 -15.75
CA PHE A 82 6.51 -1.44 -15.61
C PHE A 82 6.38 -1.85 -14.15
N ASP A 83 5.34 -2.64 -13.88
CA ASP A 83 5.10 -3.21 -12.57
C ASP A 83 6.01 -4.42 -12.34
N ALA A 84 6.60 -4.53 -11.14
CA ALA A 84 7.41 -5.67 -10.73
C ALA A 84 6.74 -6.43 -9.57
N GLY A 85 7.00 -7.73 -9.47
CA GLY A 85 6.40 -8.58 -8.44
C GLY A 85 4.97 -9.03 -8.72
N GLN A 86 4.36 -9.62 -7.69
CA GLN A 86 2.98 -10.09 -7.73
C GLN A 86 2.02 -8.97 -7.33
N GLU A 87 0.93 -8.80 -8.07
CA GLU A 87 -0.12 -7.83 -7.75
C GLU A 87 -1.22 -8.45 -6.87
N LEU A 88 -1.61 -7.72 -5.82
CA LEU A 88 -2.80 -7.98 -5.02
C LEU A 88 -3.80 -6.85 -5.23
N LEU A 89 -4.77 -7.08 -6.11
CA LEU A 89 -5.80 -6.10 -6.42
C LEU A 89 -6.89 -6.05 -5.33
N ILE A 90 -7.17 -4.85 -4.82
CA ILE A 90 -8.32 -4.51 -3.96
C ILE A 90 -9.25 -3.55 -4.70
N ASN A 91 -10.52 -3.51 -4.27
CA ASN A 91 -11.47 -2.51 -4.74
C ASN A 91 -12.23 -1.92 -3.55
N THR A 92 -11.77 -0.76 -3.10
CA THR A 92 -12.41 -0.04 -1.97
C THR A 92 -13.82 0.45 -2.28
N GLN A 93 -14.22 0.55 -3.55
CA GLN A 93 -15.57 0.98 -3.93
C GLN A 93 -16.64 -0.06 -3.57
N LEU A 94 -16.26 -1.32 -3.33
CA LEU A 94 -17.17 -2.36 -2.87
C LEU A 94 -17.55 -2.21 -1.39
N SER A 95 -16.82 -1.39 -0.63
CA SER A 95 -17.09 -1.18 0.78
C SER A 95 -18.36 -0.36 0.99
N LYS A 96 -19.36 -0.96 1.65
CA LYS A 96 -20.58 -0.28 2.10
C LYS A 96 -20.33 0.86 3.10
N TYR A 97 -19.16 0.89 3.73
CA TYR A 97 -18.80 1.89 4.75
C TYR A 97 -18.28 3.19 4.14
N LEU A 98 -17.74 3.15 2.92
CA LEU A 98 -17.08 4.29 2.31
C LEU A 98 -18.06 5.09 1.45
N LYS A 99 -17.82 6.39 1.37
CA LYS A 99 -18.46 7.32 0.43
C LYS A 99 -18.07 6.92 -1.00
N TYR A 100 -18.98 7.10 -1.95
CA TYR A 100 -18.64 7.05 -3.36
C TYR A 100 -17.94 8.36 -3.74
N LEU A 101 -16.61 8.33 -3.79
CA LEU A 101 -15.81 9.52 -4.05
C LEU A 101 -15.48 9.63 -5.54
N LYS A 102 -15.89 10.75 -6.16
CA LYS A 102 -15.51 11.09 -7.55
C LYS A 102 -14.05 11.54 -7.69
N ASN A 103 -13.40 11.87 -6.57
CA ASN A 103 -12.02 12.37 -6.59
C ASN A 103 -11.01 11.22 -6.56
N ILE A 104 -10.25 11.10 -7.65
CA ILE A 104 -9.18 10.12 -7.86
C ILE A 104 -8.05 10.17 -6.82
N TYR A 105 -7.78 11.33 -6.20
CA TYR A 105 -6.70 11.49 -5.23
C TYR A 105 -7.01 10.84 -3.87
N ASN A 106 -8.30 10.72 -3.54
CA ASN A 106 -8.76 10.15 -2.29
C ASN A 106 -8.50 8.63 -2.21
N TRP A 107 -8.42 7.94 -3.34
CA TRP A 107 -8.17 6.49 -3.37
C TRP A 107 -6.71 6.11 -3.08
N HIS A 108 -5.82 7.09 -3.04
CA HIS A 108 -4.40 6.94 -2.75
C HIS A 108 -4.06 7.02 -1.24
N SER A 109 -5.04 6.87 -0.35
CA SER A 109 -4.79 6.91 1.09
C SER A 109 -4.43 5.52 1.64
N LEU A 110 -3.35 5.44 2.42
CA LEU A 110 -2.93 4.21 3.09
C LEU A 110 -4.06 3.59 3.93
N GLU A 111 -4.83 4.40 4.65
CA GLU A 111 -5.90 3.90 5.52
C GLU A 111 -7.06 3.28 4.70
N ALA A 112 -7.33 3.81 3.51
CA ALA A 112 -8.28 3.24 2.56
C ALA A 112 -7.77 1.91 1.98
N TYR A 113 -6.47 1.81 1.68
CA TYR A 113 -5.86 0.55 1.25
C TYR A 113 -5.94 -0.54 2.31
N LEU A 114 -5.60 -0.20 3.56
CA LEU A 114 -5.68 -1.14 4.68
C LEU A 114 -7.13 -1.56 4.96
N HIS A 115 -8.10 -0.65 4.81
CA HIS A 115 -9.53 -0.96 4.87
C HIS A 115 -9.96 -1.91 3.75
N GLY A 116 -9.51 -1.63 2.52
CA GLY A 116 -9.73 -2.49 1.36
C GLY A 116 -9.19 -3.91 1.57
N LEU A 117 -7.96 -4.03 2.07
CA LEU A 117 -7.32 -5.30 2.42
C LEU A 117 -8.09 -6.05 3.52
N ALA A 118 -8.52 -5.35 4.57
CA ALA A 118 -9.26 -5.92 5.68
C ALA A 118 -10.62 -6.52 5.26
N GLY A 119 -11.21 -6.01 4.18
CA GLY A 119 -12.53 -6.42 3.71
C GLY A 119 -12.59 -7.19 2.39
N ARG A 120 -11.43 -7.45 1.78
CA ARG A 120 -11.33 -8.08 0.45
C ARG A 120 -11.79 -9.54 0.48
N GLN A 121 -12.70 -9.90 -0.43
CA GLN A 121 -13.24 -11.27 -0.56
C GLN A 121 -12.82 -11.99 -1.87
N GLY A 122 -11.70 -11.57 -2.47
CA GLY A 122 -11.23 -12.11 -3.75
C GLY A 122 -11.87 -11.44 -4.98
N THR A 123 -11.61 -11.99 -6.17
CA THR A 123 -12.02 -11.37 -7.45
C THR A 123 -13.49 -11.56 -7.80
N LYS A 124 -14.17 -12.52 -7.16
CA LYS A 124 -15.61 -12.80 -7.35
C LYS A 124 -16.45 -12.41 -6.13
N GLY A 125 -15.82 -11.90 -5.07
CA GLY A 125 -16.48 -11.60 -3.80
C GLY A 125 -16.88 -10.14 -3.68
N GLY A 126 -17.77 -9.86 -2.72
CA GLY A 126 -18.11 -8.50 -2.30
C GLY A 126 -17.11 -7.93 -1.31
N PHE A 127 -17.60 -7.19 -0.32
CA PHE A 127 -16.81 -6.62 0.75
C PHE A 127 -17.33 -7.05 2.11
N LYS A 128 -16.47 -7.63 2.94
CA LYS A 128 -16.77 -8.00 4.32
C LYS A 128 -15.48 -7.96 5.14
N LEU A 129 -15.46 -7.17 6.20
CA LEU A 129 -14.33 -7.09 7.13
C LEU A 129 -14.14 -8.45 7.81
N GLU A 130 -12.97 -9.07 7.62
CA GLU A 130 -12.60 -10.34 8.27
C GLU A 130 -11.67 -10.14 9.47
N VAL A 131 -11.18 -8.92 9.66
CA VAL A 131 -10.34 -8.53 10.80
C VAL A 131 -11.01 -7.41 11.58
N LYS A 132 -10.74 -7.36 12.90
CA LYS A 132 -11.20 -6.28 13.78
C LYS A 132 -10.40 -5.00 13.53
N ARG A 133 -10.69 -4.33 12.41
CA ARG A 133 -10.12 -3.03 12.06
C ARG A 133 -11.18 -1.94 12.24
N ASP A 134 -10.84 -0.92 13.00
CA ASP A 134 -11.72 0.23 13.18
C ASP A 134 -11.87 1.00 11.86
N MET A 135 -13.11 1.24 11.49
CA MET A 135 -13.45 1.96 10.27
C MET A 135 -13.14 3.45 10.39
N ALA A 136 -13.11 4.02 11.60
CA ALA A 136 -12.78 5.43 11.83
C ALA A 136 -11.38 5.82 11.33
N LEU A 137 -10.47 4.85 11.22
CA LEU A 137 -9.11 5.06 10.71
C LEU A 137 -9.09 5.59 9.27
N VAL A 138 -10.10 5.28 8.46
CA VAL A 138 -10.18 5.79 7.07
C VAL A 138 -10.31 7.31 7.03
N ASN A 139 -10.84 7.93 8.10
CA ASN A 139 -10.99 9.37 8.21
C ASN A 139 -9.77 10.09 8.81
N LYS A 140 -8.68 9.37 9.10
CA LYS A 140 -7.51 9.94 9.79
C LYS A 140 -6.99 11.22 9.14
N HIS A 141 -6.91 11.23 7.81
CA HIS A 141 -6.42 12.38 7.02
C HIS A 141 -7.36 12.76 5.88
N HIS A 142 -8.56 12.17 5.82
CA HIS A 142 -9.52 12.39 4.74
C HIS A 142 -10.97 12.23 5.22
N SER A 143 -11.92 12.47 4.32
CA SER A 143 -13.37 12.29 4.53
C SER A 143 -13.92 11.09 3.77
N PHE A 144 -13.61 9.85 4.17
CA PHE A 144 -13.99 8.65 3.42
C PHE A 144 -15.19 7.91 3.97
N LEU A 145 -15.37 7.90 5.29
CA LEU A 145 -16.47 7.18 5.92
C LEU A 145 -17.79 7.90 5.63
N ARG A 146 -18.87 7.15 5.43
CA ARG A 146 -20.20 7.74 5.26
C ARG A 146 -20.60 8.54 6.49
N ASP A 147 -21.33 9.63 6.27
CA ASP A 147 -21.70 10.58 7.34
C ASP A 147 -22.59 9.92 8.42
N GLU A 148 -23.32 8.87 8.05
CA GLU A 148 -24.15 8.05 8.96
C GLU A 148 -23.38 7.44 10.15
N TYR A 149 -22.06 7.29 10.02
CA TYR A 149 -21.21 6.75 11.09
C TYR A 149 -20.72 7.81 12.08
N LEU A 150 -21.00 9.10 11.83
CA LEU A 150 -20.71 10.22 12.75
C LEU A 150 -19.24 10.32 13.20
N VAL A 151 -18.30 9.83 12.39
CA VAL A 151 -16.86 9.97 12.64
C VAL A 151 -16.39 11.29 12.04
N PRO A 152 -15.70 12.16 12.81
CA PRO A 152 -15.15 13.40 12.27
C PRO A 152 -14.20 13.13 11.10
N ASP A 153 -14.25 14.01 10.12
CA ASP A 153 -13.33 13.98 8.98
C ASP A 153 -11.95 14.53 9.39
N GLU A 154 -10.89 14.05 8.75
CA GLU A 154 -9.49 14.53 8.93
C GLU A 154 -9.07 14.68 10.40
N TRP A 155 -9.51 13.75 11.25
CA TRP A 155 -9.47 13.93 12.70
C TRP A 155 -8.06 13.89 13.29
N TRP A 156 -7.06 13.38 12.55
CA TRP A 156 -5.70 13.31 13.07
C TRP A 156 -5.02 14.67 13.03
N VAL A 157 -4.94 15.26 14.22
CA VAL A 157 -4.17 16.46 14.50
C VAL A 157 -3.45 16.28 15.83
N MET A 158 -2.23 16.81 15.92
CA MET A 158 -1.53 16.87 17.21
C MET A 158 -2.32 17.75 18.18
N MET A 159 -2.32 17.40 19.46
CA MET A 159 -2.96 18.21 20.51
C MET A 159 -2.52 19.67 20.38
N ASN A 160 -3.49 20.58 20.42
CA ASN A 160 -3.29 22.03 20.23
C ASN A 160 -2.49 22.41 18.97
N ARG A 161 -2.51 21.57 17.91
CA ARG A 161 -1.67 21.74 16.72
C ARG A 161 -0.17 21.90 17.04
N ARG A 162 0.29 21.20 18.07
CA ARG A 162 1.66 21.27 18.63
C ARG A 162 1.99 22.56 19.40
N MET A 163 1.01 23.42 19.66
CA MET A 163 1.19 24.53 20.60
C MET A 163 1.30 23.98 22.02
N VAL A 164 2.31 24.41 22.75
CA VAL A 164 2.55 24.05 24.15
C VAL A 164 2.64 25.34 24.94
N GLN A 165 2.02 25.40 26.12
CA GLN A 165 2.23 26.49 27.05
C GLN A 165 3.60 26.30 27.71
N ILE A 166 4.48 27.27 27.53
CA ILE A 166 5.79 27.34 28.18
C ILE A 166 5.66 28.15 29.47
#